data_AF-A0A8H5V4R0-F1
#
_entry.id   AF-A0A8H5V4R0-F1
#
_cell.length_a   1.000
_cell.length_b   1.000
_cell.length_c   1.000
_cell.angle_alpha   90.00
_cell.angle_beta   90.00
_cell.angle_gamma   90.00
#
_symmetry.space_group_name_H-M   'P 1'
#
loop_
_entity.id
_entity.type
_entity.pdbx_description
1 polymer ?
#
loop_
_entity_poly.entity_id
_entity_poly.type
_entity_poly.pdbx_seq_one_letter_code
_entity_poly.pdbx_strand_id
1 'polypeptide(L)'
;LVDLTNTIKGLVEGLPTRESIDTRLAQVGGLAEQLRTARASVNELVQKNQELRNQNGTLTTERNSAQNLSDRAKDALEEFDNDVKKRDSKIDGLQKANDDLRDRLMEANQEVSRSREARRQLEDAQPVLQTAEARSRELAVIKLSLQQAQQTVNETERQVDSLKSQLEREKTAHDRCSAELTKASTDRRDINHQKEKLEDDISKVQKELKELRSQQTVDLQKQLKDQWAAVSEAMKEHLSEKKSHEETVGRLSRSWSSEKQALQGEISAKVSLIENLEQKVKTLQSKVSTLEPLQIELRMANENLHQMSLTLEATKSNLRNSQGRVAELEETANVSENELEAVKAEKGRLQKSSESASKQLETYMGTISMLEQERDTLNEALSSLQAQSVRIPEGAAGEVSRVFYRAADELRDIPIITDTNSELGMSQLASELISLIDSYNWKESLLEFLQTDSQDWFCYEKIVRGDSDGRANGDKCSHHEDCLLVTVDYLLGRPGLKFMITK
;
A
#
# COMPACT_ATOMS: atom_id res chain seq x y z
N LEU A 1 9.90 -102.52 -27.64
CA LEU A 1 11.23 -101.91 -27.37
C LEU A 1 11.48 -100.71 -28.29
N VAL A 2 11.38 -100.86 -29.62
CA VAL A 2 11.56 -99.74 -30.59
C VAL A 2 10.56 -98.58 -30.39
N ASP A 3 9.26 -98.86 -30.13
CA ASP A 3 8.26 -97.81 -29.85
C ASP A 3 8.47 -97.08 -28.51
N LEU A 4 9.07 -97.76 -27.53
CA LEU A 4 9.40 -97.15 -26.24
C LEU A 4 10.56 -96.16 -26.41
N THR A 5 11.56 -96.54 -27.22
CA THR A 5 12.72 -95.70 -27.54
C THR A 5 12.32 -94.48 -28.37
N ASN A 6 11.39 -94.62 -29.32
CA ASN A 6 10.90 -93.49 -30.11
C ASN A 6 10.05 -92.52 -29.28
N THR A 7 9.25 -93.02 -28.34
CA THR A 7 8.49 -92.18 -27.40
C THR A 7 9.40 -91.43 -26.42
N ILE A 8 10.45 -92.09 -25.91
CA ILE A 8 11.46 -91.47 -25.04
C ILE A 8 12.30 -90.43 -25.82
N LYS A 9 12.66 -90.72 -27.07
CA LYS A 9 13.39 -89.78 -27.94
C LYS A 9 12.56 -88.54 -28.25
N GLY A 10 11.26 -88.71 -28.57
CA GLY A 10 10.33 -87.59 -28.75
C GLY A 10 10.07 -86.77 -27.48
N LEU A 11 10.11 -87.41 -26.30
CA LEU A 11 10.04 -86.73 -25.01
C LEU A 11 11.32 -85.96 -24.66
N VAL A 12 12.50 -86.47 -25.05
CA VAL A 12 13.80 -85.82 -24.81
C VAL A 12 14.06 -84.69 -25.82
N GLU A 13 13.62 -84.84 -27.07
CA GLU A 13 13.67 -83.78 -28.10
C GLU A 13 12.63 -82.67 -27.87
N GLY A 14 11.54 -82.98 -27.15
CA GLY A 14 10.52 -81.99 -26.74
C GLY A 14 10.86 -81.23 -25.45
N LEU A 15 11.93 -81.61 -24.73
CA LEU A 15 12.39 -80.87 -23.56
C LEU A 15 13.10 -79.59 -24.00
N PRO A 16 12.76 -78.42 -23.43
CA PRO A 16 13.42 -77.18 -23.78
C PRO A 16 14.92 -77.31 -23.52
N THR A 17 15.73 -76.99 -24.54
CA THR A 17 17.18 -76.96 -24.42
C THR A 17 17.61 -75.99 -23.32
N ARG A 18 18.74 -76.27 -22.68
CA ARG A 18 19.30 -75.40 -21.62
C ARG A 18 19.41 -73.93 -22.06
N GLU A 19 19.77 -73.72 -23.32
CA GLU A 19 19.79 -72.40 -23.98
C GLU A 19 18.42 -71.71 -24.01
N SER A 20 17.33 -72.43 -24.29
CA SER A 20 15.96 -71.90 -24.27
C SER A 20 15.53 -71.48 -22.86
N ILE A 21 15.97 -72.24 -21.84
CA ILE A 21 15.71 -71.92 -20.42
C ILE A 21 16.51 -70.69 -19.98
N ASP A 22 17.80 -70.61 -20.34
CA ASP A 22 18.66 -69.48 -20.01
C ASP A 22 18.18 -68.19 -20.69
N THR A 23 17.71 -68.26 -21.94
CA THR A 23 17.14 -67.12 -22.66
C THR A 23 15.85 -66.60 -22.00
N ARG A 24 14.98 -67.52 -21.54
CA ARG A 24 13.76 -67.15 -20.81
C ARG A 24 14.07 -66.57 -19.43
N LEU A 25 15.06 -67.09 -18.71
CA LEU A 25 15.52 -66.54 -17.43
C LEU A 25 16.10 -65.13 -17.60
N ALA A 26 16.88 -64.88 -18.67
CA ALA A 26 17.37 -63.55 -19.01
C ALA A 26 16.22 -62.58 -19.33
N GLN A 27 15.20 -63.01 -20.08
CA GLN A 27 14.00 -62.21 -20.35
C GLN A 27 13.21 -61.90 -19.08
N VAL A 28 13.05 -62.88 -18.17
CA VAL A 28 12.40 -62.69 -16.86
C VAL A 28 13.22 -61.72 -16.00
N GLY A 29 14.55 -61.81 -16.02
CA GLY A 29 15.45 -60.86 -15.34
C GLY A 29 15.30 -59.43 -15.89
N GLY A 30 15.25 -59.27 -17.22
CA GLY A 30 15.00 -57.98 -17.87
C GLY A 30 13.63 -57.39 -17.53
N LEU A 31 12.58 -58.22 -17.51
CA LEU A 31 11.23 -57.82 -17.10
C LEU A 31 11.17 -57.46 -15.61
N ALA A 32 11.85 -58.20 -14.75
CA ALA A 32 11.91 -57.92 -13.31
C ALA A 32 12.59 -56.57 -13.05
N GLU A 33 13.65 -56.25 -13.79
CA GLU A 33 14.34 -54.98 -13.63
C GLU A 33 13.53 -53.82 -14.20
N GLN A 34 12.87 -54.00 -15.35
CA GLN A 34 11.90 -53.04 -15.88
C GLN A 34 10.77 -52.76 -14.87
N LEU A 35 10.22 -53.81 -14.25
CA LEU A 35 9.19 -53.68 -13.21
C LEU A 35 9.71 -52.92 -11.98
N ARG A 36 10.98 -53.15 -11.60
CA ARG A 36 11.64 -52.47 -10.48
C ARG A 36 11.83 -50.98 -10.77
N THR A 37 12.30 -50.62 -11.96
CA THR A 37 12.38 -49.22 -12.41
C THR A 37 11.00 -48.56 -12.51
N ALA A 38 10.00 -49.26 -13.06
CA ALA A 38 8.64 -48.73 -13.15
C ALA A 38 8.05 -48.47 -11.76
N ARG A 39 8.31 -49.36 -10.79
CA ARG A 39 7.87 -49.19 -9.40
C ARG A 39 8.58 -48.02 -8.70
N ALA A 40 9.87 -47.80 -8.99
CA ALA A 40 10.60 -46.65 -8.49
C ALA A 40 10.02 -45.34 -9.06
N SER A 41 9.77 -45.27 -10.36
CA SER A 41 9.14 -44.10 -10.99
C SER A 41 7.71 -43.85 -10.50
N VAL A 42 6.92 -44.89 -10.23
CA VAL A 42 5.59 -44.74 -9.62
C VAL A 42 5.70 -44.14 -8.22
N ASN A 43 6.66 -44.58 -7.41
CA ASN A 43 6.87 -44.03 -6.07
C ASN A 43 7.29 -42.55 -6.11
N GLU A 44 8.21 -42.18 -7.01
CA GLU A 44 8.58 -40.77 -7.25
C GLU A 44 7.37 -39.93 -7.67
N LEU A 45 6.55 -40.44 -8.60
CA LEU A 45 5.34 -39.75 -9.05
C LEU A 45 4.33 -39.58 -7.92
N VAL A 46 4.13 -40.59 -7.08
CA VAL A 46 3.26 -40.50 -5.89
C VAL A 46 3.77 -39.44 -4.92
N GLN A 47 5.08 -39.43 -4.65
CA GLN A 47 5.69 -38.46 -3.76
C GLN A 47 5.54 -37.04 -4.30
N LYS A 48 5.80 -36.84 -5.60
CA LYS A 48 5.62 -35.55 -6.29
C LYS A 48 4.16 -35.10 -6.33
N ASN A 49 3.22 -36.03 -6.49
CA ASN A 49 1.79 -35.72 -6.45
C ASN A 49 1.34 -35.28 -5.04
N GLN A 50 1.89 -35.90 -4.00
CA GLN A 50 1.63 -35.51 -2.62
C GLN A 50 2.20 -34.11 -2.32
N GLU A 51 3.38 -33.81 -2.82
CA GLU A 51 4.03 -32.51 -2.68
C GLU A 51 3.25 -31.40 -3.41
N LEU A 52 2.80 -31.67 -4.63
CA LEU A 52 1.91 -30.78 -5.38
C LEU A 52 0.58 -30.55 -4.65
N ARG A 53 0.00 -31.56 -4.00
CA ARG A 53 -1.20 -31.39 -3.17
C ARG A 53 -0.95 -30.46 -1.98
N ASN A 54 0.18 -30.62 -1.30
CA ASN A 54 0.55 -29.75 -0.17
C ASN A 54 0.76 -28.30 -0.62
N GLN A 55 1.45 -28.10 -1.75
CA GLN A 55 1.63 -26.78 -2.35
C GLN A 55 0.28 -26.16 -2.74
N ASN A 56 -0.62 -26.94 -3.34
CA ASN A 56 -1.94 -26.46 -3.72
C ASN A 56 -2.82 -26.10 -2.50
N GLY A 57 -2.68 -26.85 -1.40
CA GLY A 57 -3.29 -26.51 -0.12
C GLY A 57 -2.78 -25.18 0.43
N THR A 58 -1.46 -24.95 0.36
CA THR A 58 -0.81 -23.70 0.80
C THR A 58 -1.24 -22.51 -0.07
N LEU A 59 -1.29 -22.68 -1.39
CA LEU A 59 -1.78 -21.64 -2.30
C LEU A 59 -3.26 -21.32 -2.05
N THR A 60 -4.06 -22.31 -1.67
CA THR A 60 -5.47 -22.10 -1.32
C THR A 60 -5.61 -21.29 -0.03
N THR A 61 -4.82 -21.56 0.99
CA THR A 61 -4.83 -20.76 2.24
C THR A 61 -4.29 -19.35 2.03
N GLU A 62 -3.24 -19.18 1.21
CA GLU A 62 -2.73 -17.86 0.83
C GLU A 62 -3.77 -17.06 0.05
N ARG A 63 -4.43 -17.69 -0.94
CA ARG A 63 -5.53 -17.08 -1.69
C ARG A 63 -6.64 -16.60 -0.76
N ASN A 64 -7.08 -17.44 0.18
CA ASN A 64 -8.13 -17.07 1.13
C ASN A 64 -7.69 -15.93 2.06
N SER A 65 -6.41 -15.91 2.46
CA SER A 65 -5.84 -14.84 3.27
C SER A 65 -5.78 -13.51 2.50
N ALA A 66 -5.36 -13.56 1.23
CA ALA A 66 -5.35 -12.41 0.34
C ALA A 66 -6.77 -11.89 0.07
N GLN A 67 -7.75 -12.78 -0.12
CA GLN A 67 -9.15 -12.41 -0.27
C GLN A 67 -9.67 -11.69 0.98
N ASN A 68 -9.43 -12.25 2.17
CA ASN A 68 -9.82 -11.61 3.44
C ASN A 68 -9.18 -10.23 3.63
N LEU A 69 -7.91 -10.06 3.23
CA LEU A 69 -7.25 -8.76 3.26
C LEU A 69 -7.87 -7.77 2.27
N SER A 70 -8.22 -8.24 1.07
CA SER A 70 -8.93 -7.45 0.07
C SER A 70 -10.29 -6.98 0.59
N ASP A 71 -11.05 -7.86 1.21
CA ASP A 71 -12.37 -7.53 1.75
C ASP A 71 -12.26 -6.51 2.89
N ARG A 72 -11.33 -6.70 3.83
CA ARG A 72 -11.05 -5.70 4.89
C ARG A 72 -10.61 -4.35 4.33
N ALA A 73 -9.77 -4.34 3.29
CA ALA A 73 -9.35 -3.09 2.66
C ALA A 73 -10.52 -2.37 1.98
N LYS A 74 -11.47 -3.13 1.44
CA LYS A 74 -12.70 -2.60 0.83
C LYS A 74 -13.62 -1.98 1.88
N ASP A 75 -13.82 -2.68 3.00
CA ASP A 75 -14.61 -2.17 4.13
C ASP A 75 -14.00 -0.89 4.71
N ALA A 76 -12.66 -0.87 4.88
CA ALA A 76 -11.94 0.31 5.37
C ALA A 76 -12.03 1.51 4.41
N LEU A 77 -12.00 1.27 3.09
CA LEU A 77 -12.21 2.30 2.08
C LEU A 77 -13.63 2.87 2.14
N GLU A 78 -14.64 2.01 2.32
CA GLU A 78 -16.03 2.44 2.45
C GLU A 78 -16.27 3.27 3.72
N GLU A 79 -15.67 2.86 4.84
CA GLU A 79 -15.69 3.64 6.09
C GLU A 79 -15.03 5.01 5.91
N PHE A 80 -13.86 5.05 5.26
CA PHE A 80 -13.15 6.29 4.98
C PHE A 80 -13.97 7.23 4.08
N ASP A 81 -14.61 6.70 3.02
CA ASP A 81 -15.47 7.48 2.11
C ASP A 81 -16.68 8.08 2.84
N ASN A 82 -17.27 7.32 3.78
CA ASN A 82 -18.35 7.82 4.64
C ASN A 82 -17.88 8.93 5.58
N ASP A 83 -16.69 8.79 6.16
CA ASP A 83 -16.08 9.81 7.01
C ASP A 83 -15.75 11.09 6.24
N VAL A 84 -15.27 10.96 5.00
CA VAL A 84 -15.06 12.09 4.08
C VAL A 84 -16.38 12.81 3.80
N LYS A 85 -17.45 12.09 3.42
CA LYS A 85 -18.78 12.69 3.19
C LYS A 85 -19.31 13.44 4.41
N LYS A 86 -19.08 12.89 5.62
CA LYS A 86 -19.47 13.54 6.88
C LYS A 86 -18.67 14.81 7.14
N ARG A 87 -17.37 14.81 6.83
CA ARG A 87 -16.50 16.00 6.93
C ARG A 87 -16.89 17.06 5.91
N ASP A 88 -17.17 16.69 4.67
CA ASP A 88 -17.65 17.61 3.64
C ASP A 88 -18.98 18.27 4.04
N SER A 89 -19.93 17.48 4.55
CA SER A 89 -21.20 18.00 5.08
C SER A 89 -20.98 19.01 6.21
N LYS A 90 -19.95 18.79 7.04
CA LYS A 90 -19.58 19.71 8.13
C LYS A 90 -18.90 20.98 7.62
N ILE A 91 -18.08 20.88 6.56
CA ILE A 91 -17.48 22.02 5.88
C ILE A 91 -18.58 22.90 5.28
N ASP A 92 -19.55 22.32 4.57
CA ASP A 92 -20.69 23.05 4.02
C ASP A 92 -21.49 23.77 5.10
N GLY A 93 -21.74 23.09 6.24
CA GLY A 93 -22.40 23.69 7.40
C GLY A 93 -21.61 24.87 7.98
N LEU A 94 -20.28 24.74 8.08
CA LEU A 94 -19.41 25.82 8.56
C LEU A 94 -19.34 26.99 7.58
N GLN A 95 -19.33 26.74 6.27
CA GLN A 95 -19.36 27.78 5.25
C GLN A 95 -20.65 28.59 5.35
N LYS A 96 -21.81 27.93 5.43
CA LYS A 96 -23.10 28.60 5.64
C LYS A 96 -23.11 29.44 6.92
N ALA A 97 -22.63 28.90 8.03
CA ALA A 97 -22.55 29.65 9.29
C ALA A 97 -21.62 30.87 9.18
N ASN A 98 -20.53 30.77 8.41
CA ASN A 98 -19.60 31.88 8.19
C ASN A 98 -20.21 32.96 7.28
N ASP A 99 -20.99 32.56 6.27
CA ASP A 99 -21.74 33.48 5.41
C ASP A 99 -22.81 34.22 6.22
N ASP A 100 -23.58 33.50 7.07
CA ASP A 100 -24.56 34.11 7.99
C ASP A 100 -23.88 35.11 8.95
N LEU A 101 -22.69 34.79 9.45
CA LEU A 101 -21.92 35.70 10.31
C LEU A 101 -21.42 36.93 9.55
N ARG A 102 -21.01 36.78 8.29
CA ARG A 102 -20.64 37.92 7.44
C ARG A 102 -21.82 38.84 7.19
N ASP A 103 -22.98 38.28 6.90
CA ASP A 103 -24.21 39.07 6.67
C ASP A 103 -24.59 39.84 7.94
N ARG A 104 -24.58 39.18 9.11
CA ARG A 104 -24.81 39.83 10.41
C ARG A 104 -23.79 40.93 10.71
N LEU A 105 -22.52 40.72 10.35
CA LEU A 105 -21.46 41.71 10.53
C LEU A 105 -21.65 42.91 9.59
N MET A 106 -22.15 42.67 8.37
CA MET A 106 -22.54 43.72 7.43
C MET A 106 -23.71 44.55 7.96
N GLU A 107 -24.76 43.89 8.47
CA GLU A 107 -25.91 44.56 9.12
C GLU A 107 -25.47 45.39 10.33
N ALA A 108 -24.64 44.83 11.21
CA ALA A 108 -24.11 45.54 12.38
C ALA A 108 -23.27 46.77 11.98
N ASN A 109 -22.46 46.67 10.93
CA ASN A 109 -21.72 47.82 10.41
C ASN A 109 -22.64 48.91 9.82
N GLN A 110 -23.75 48.51 9.21
CA GLN A 110 -24.76 49.43 8.71
C GLN A 110 -25.47 50.14 9.87
N GLU A 111 -25.78 49.41 10.96
CA GLU A 111 -26.36 49.95 12.19
C GLU A 111 -25.42 50.94 12.89
N VAL A 112 -24.12 50.63 12.96
CA VAL A 112 -23.08 51.55 13.47
C VAL A 112 -23.01 52.82 12.63
N SER A 113 -23.14 52.70 11.31
CA SER A 113 -23.15 53.87 10.41
C SER A 113 -24.37 54.74 10.64
N ARG A 114 -25.56 54.15 10.83
CA ARG A 114 -26.79 54.86 11.23
C ARG A 114 -26.66 55.52 12.61
N SER A 115 -26.05 54.84 13.58
CA SER A 115 -25.82 55.37 14.92
C SER A 115 -24.85 56.56 14.93
N ARG A 116 -23.81 56.53 14.07
CA ARG A 116 -22.92 57.69 13.87
C ARG A 116 -23.68 58.88 13.28
N GLU A 117 -24.58 58.64 12.33
CA GLU A 117 -25.41 59.69 11.74
C GLU A 117 -26.40 60.28 12.76
N ALA A 118 -27.04 59.43 13.57
CA ALA A 118 -27.89 59.87 14.67
C ALA A 118 -27.12 60.67 15.74
N ARG A 119 -25.86 60.31 16.03
CA ARG A 119 -24.99 61.11 16.91
C ARG A 119 -24.68 62.48 16.34
N ARG A 120 -24.38 62.59 15.04
CA ARG A 120 -24.19 63.89 14.38
C ARG A 120 -25.45 64.76 14.47
N GLN A 121 -26.62 64.17 14.21
CA GLN A 121 -27.89 64.89 14.35
C GLN A 121 -28.17 65.35 15.79
N LEU A 122 -27.75 64.55 16.79
CA LEU A 122 -27.86 64.93 18.20
C LEU A 122 -26.89 66.07 18.57
N GLU A 123 -25.64 66.01 18.08
CA GLU A 123 -24.63 67.06 18.23
C GLU A 123 -25.10 68.38 17.58
N ASP A 124 -25.77 68.32 16.42
CA ASP A 124 -26.35 69.49 15.75
C ASP A 124 -27.57 70.07 16.51
N ALA A 125 -28.36 69.24 17.20
CA ALA A 125 -29.54 69.66 17.96
C ALA A 125 -29.19 70.29 19.32
N GLN A 126 -28.06 69.92 19.92
CA GLN A 126 -27.61 70.38 21.22
C GLN A 126 -27.42 71.92 21.33
N PRO A 127 -26.80 72.64 20.37
CA PRO A 127 -26.71 74.10 20.42
C PRO A 127 -28.07 74.79 20.26
N VAL A 128 -29.01 74.19 19.52
CA VAL A 128 -30.37 74.73 19.33
C VAL A 128 -31.16 74.66 20.64
N LEU A 129 -31.06 73.55 21.37
CA LEU A 129 -31.67 73.38 22.70
C LEU A 129 -31.07 74.32 23.74
N GLN A 130 -29.75 74.48 23.77
CA GLN A 130 -29.09 75.45 24.66
C GLN A 130 -29.53 76.90 24.37
N THR A 131 -29.74 77.24 23.10
CA THR A 131 -30.28 78.55 22.70
C THR A 131 -31.74 78.73 23.15
N ALA A 132 -32.55 77.69 23.06
CA ALA A 132 -33.94 77.71 23.53
C ALA A 132 -34.03 77.82 25.07
N GLU A 133 -33.15 77.13 25.81
CA GLU A 133 -33.05 77.26 27.26
C GLU A 133 -32.57 78.65 27.70
N ALA A 134 -31.61 79.25 26.99
CA ALA A 134 -31.17 80.62 27.25
C ALA A 134 -32.33 81.62 27.08
N ARG A 135 -33.12 81.49 26.00
CA ARG A 135 -34.33 82.31 25.76
C ARG A 135 -35.40 82.09 26.83
N SER A 136 -35.56 80.87 27.35
CA SER A 136 -36.48 80.58 28.45
C SER A 136 -36.06 81.26 29.76
N ARG A 137 -34.75 81.32 30.05
CA ARG A 137 -34.21 82.06 31.21
C ARG A 137 -34.40 83.58 31.06
N GLU A 138 -34.21 84.13 29.87
CA GLU A 138 -34.51 85.54 29.58
C GLU A 138 -35.99 85.86 29.80
N LEU A 139 -36.90 84.95 29.41
CA LEU A 139 -38.34 85.10 29.61
C LEU A 139 -38.74 85.12 31.11
N ALA A 140 -38.02 84.36 31.95
CA ALA A 140 -38.22 84.39 33.41
C ALA A 140 -37.79 85.72 34.04
N VAL A 141 -36.71 86.35 33.53
CA VAL A 141 -36.25 87.68 33.97
C VAL A 141 -37.26 88.77 33.55
N ILE A 142 -37.82 88.68 32.34
CA ILE A 142 -38.86 89.60 31.87
C ILE A 142 -40.13 89.45 32.73
N LYS A 143 -40.52 88.23 33.11
CA LYS A 143 -41.68 87.97 33.98
C LYS A 143 -41.50 88.57 35.38
N LEU A 144 -40.29 88.50 35.95
CA LEU A 144 -39.97 89.11 37.24
C LEU A 144 -40.03 90.65 37.17
N SER A 145 -39.52 91.22 36.08
CA SER A 145 -39.55 92.66 35.82
C SER A 145 -40.99 93.17 35.64
N LEU A 146 -41.87 92.38 35.00
CA LEU A 146 -43.29 92.69 34.85
C LEU A 146 -44.04 92.65 36.20
N GLN A 147 -43.70 91.70 37.09
CA GLN A 147 -44.27 91.65 38.45
C GLN A 147 -43.84 92.85 39.32
N GLN A 148 -42.60 93.29 39.21
CA GLN A 148 -42.12 94.49 39.88
C GLN A 148 -42.80 95.76 39.34
N ALA A 149 -42.96 95.87 38.01
CA ALA A 149 -43.69 96.96 37.38
C ALA A 149 -45.17 97.00 37.84
N GLN A 150 -45.82 95.84 37.97
CA GLN A 150 -47.19 95.74 38.49
C GLN A 150 -47.29 96.14 39.97
N GLN A 151 -46.31 95.79 40.81
CA GLN A 151 -46.27 96.24 42.20
C GLN A 151 -46.10 97.76 42.31
N THR A 152 -45.26 98.38 41.47
CA THR A 152 -45.13 99.84 41.43
C THR A 152 -46.40 100.53 40.96
N VAL A 153 -47.13 99.97 39.99
CA VAL A 153 -48.42 100.52 39.53
C VAL A 153 -49.44 100.51 40.67
N ASN A 154 -49.58 99.38 41.38
CA ASN A 154 -50.53 99.26 42.49
C ASN A 154 -50.20 100.22 43.65
N GLU A 155 -48.90 100.49 43.90
CA GLU A 155 -48.47 101.46 44.92
C GLU A 155 -48.77 102.90 44.50
N THR A 156 -48.59 103.24 43.21
CA THR A 156 -48.96 104.55 42.67
C THR A 156 -50.48 104.78 42.67
N GLU A 157 -51.30 103.75 42.43
CA GLU A 157 -52.76 103.85 42.53
C GLU A 157 -53.22 104.16 43.97
N ARG A 158 -52.61 103.53 44.98
CA ARG A 158 -52.89 103.84 46.40
C ARG A 158 -52.51 105.28 46.78
N GLN A 159 -51.41 105.79 46.22
CA GLN A 159 -51.01 107.19 46.42
C GLN A 159 -52.00 108.17 45.76
N VAL A 160 -52.52 107.84 44.58
CA VAL A 160 -53.55 108.64 43.89
C VAL A 160 -54.87 108.67 44.66
N ASP A 161 -55.30 107.56 45.26
CA ASP A 161 -56.52 107.51 46.08
C ASP A 161 -56.40 108.30 47.40
N SER A 162 -55.19 108.30 47.99
CA SER A 162 -54.88 109.14 49.16
C SER A 162 -54.95 110.63 48.83
N LEU A 163 -54.39 111.04 47.67
CA LEU A 163 -54.41 112.42 47.20
C LEU A 163 -55.83 112.89 46.81
N LYS A 164 -56.66 112.03 46.20
CA LYS A 164 -58.09 112.31 45.98
C LYS A 164 -58.84 112.58 47.28
N SER A 165 -58.55 111.81 48.33
CA SER A 165 -59.18 111.96 49.65
C SER A 165 -58.72 113.22 50.41
N GLN A 166 -57.55 113.77 50.07
CA GLN A 166 -57.08 115.06 50.59
C GLN A 166 -57.70 116.24 49.83
N LEU A 167 -57.87 116.13 48.51
CA LEU A 167 -58.50 117.16 47.68
C LEU A 167 -59.98 117.43 48.05
N GLU A 168 -60.74 116.38 48.40
CA GLU A 168 -62.16 116.53 48.82
C GLU A 168 -62.31 117.14 50.23
N ARG A 169 -61.29 116.97 51.09
CA ARG A 169 -61.24 117.64 52.40
C ARG A 169 -60.94 119.14 52.28
N GLU A 170 -60.15 119.55 51.29
CA GLU A 170 -59.87 120.96 51.01
C GLU A 170 -61.05 121.68 50.35
N LYS A 171 -61.79 121.01 49.45
CA LYS A 171 -63.04 121.55 48.89
C LYS A 171 -64.09 121.86 49.95
N THR A 172 -64.29 120.95 50.91
CA THR A 172 -65.27 121.14 52.01
C THR A 172 -64.86 122.20 53.04
N ALA A 173 -63.57 122.51 53.16
CA ALA A 173 -63.07 123.61 53.99
C ALA A 173 -63.24 124.98 53.30
N HIS A 174 -63.08 125.06 51.97
CA HIS A 174 -63.26 126.27 51.18
C HIS A 174 -64.72 126.77 51.17
N ASP A 175 -65.69 125.86 51.03
CA ASP A 175 -67.13 126.19 51.02
C ASP A 175 -67.64 126.71 52.37
N ARG A 176 -67.02 126.28 53.48
CA ARG A 176 -67.37 126.71 54.84
C ARG A 176 -66.81 128.12 55.16
N CYS A 177 -65.65 128.47 54.61
CA CYS A 177 -65.01 129.77 54.81
C CYS A 177 -65.70 130.90 54.02
N SER A 178 -66.30 130.58 52.87
CA SER A 178 -67.07 131.52 52.05
C SER A 178 -68.45 131.88 52.65
N ALA A 179 -69.02 130.99 53.48
CA ALA A 179 -70.31 131.21 54.15
C ALA A 179 -70.21 131.97 55.48
N GLU A 180 -69.05 131.95 56.16
CA GLU A 180 -68.83 132.65 57.44
C GLU A 180 -68.51 134.15 57.28
N LEU A 181 -67.99 134.58 56.12
CA LEU A 181 -67.66 135.99 55.83
C LEU A 181 -68.91 136.88 55.65
N THR A 182 -70.02 136.31 55.18
CA THR A 182 -71.29 137.02 54.92
C THR A 182 -72.19 137.13 56.14
N LYS A 183 -71.96 136.35 57.20
CA LYS A 183 -72.71 136.37 58.48
C LYS A 183 -72.09 137.30 59.54
N ALA A 184 -70.78 137.52 59.50
CA ALA A 184 -70.04 138.32 60.49
C ALA A 184 -70.27 139.86 60.42
N SER A 185 -70.93 140.37 59.37
CA SER A 185 -71.19 141.82 59.23
C SER A 185 -72.51 142.28 59.86
N THR A 186 -73.44 141.38 60.19
CA THR A 186 -74.75 141.69 60.79
C THR A 186 -74.80 141.50 62.31
N ASP A 187 -73.94 140.66 62.89
CA ASP A 187 -73.98 140.31 64.32
C ASP A 187 -73.17 141.27 65.23
N ARG A 188 -72.42 142.23 64.67
CA ARG A 188 -71.55 143.16 65.44
C ARG A 188 -72.31 144.20 66.28
N ARG A 189 -73.64 144.35 66.13
CA ARG A 189 -74.43 145.42 66.78
C ARG A 189 -75.19 144.94 68.03
N ASP A 190 -75.49 143.65 68.15
CA ASP A 190 -76.22 143.08 69.30
C ASP A 190 -75.30 142.47 70.38
N ILE A 191 -74.01 142.28 70.05
CA ILE A 191 -72.98 141.71 70.94
C ILE A 191 -72.55 142.68 72.08
N ASN A 192 -72.78 143.99 71.96
CA ASN A 192 -72.41 144.95 73.00
C ASN A 192 -73.35 144.98 74.22
N HIS A 193 -74.54 144.36 74.16
CA HIS A 193 -75.49 144.30 75.28
C HIS A 193 -75.50 142.94 76.02
N GLN A 194 -74.83 141.91 75.49
CA GLN A 194 -74.73 140.58 76.12
C GLN A 194 -73.37 140.33 76.82
N LYS A 195 -72.40 141.24 76.64
CA LYS A 195 -71.04 141.18 77.18
C LYS A 195 -70.98 141.32 78.72
N GLU A 196 -71.79 142.19 79.31
CA GLU A 196 -71.76 142.47 80.76
C GLU A 196 -72.34 141.33 81.62
N LYS A 197 -73.12 140.42 81.04
CA LYS A 197 -73.75 139.30 81.77
C LYS A 197 -72.91 138.00 81.78
N LEU A 198 -71.92 137.89 80.89
CA LEU A 198 -71.06 136.70 80.74
C LEU A 198 -69.76 136.76 81.57
N GLU A 199 -69.39 137.93 82.10
CA GLU A 199 -68.17 138.11 82.90
C GLU A 199 -68.27 137.48 84.32
N ASP A 200 -69.47 137.35 84.89
CA ASP A 200 -69.69 136.70 86.20
C ASP A 200 -69.63 135.16 86.15
N ASP A 201 -70.08 134.53 85.06
CA ASP A 201 -70.13 133.06 84.95
C ASP A 201 -68.75 132.42 84.58
N ILE A 202 -67.84 133.19 83.98
CA ILE A 202 -66.50 132.73 83.56
C ILE A 202 -65.55 132.47 84.75
N SER A 203 -65.72 133.17 85.87
CA SER A 203 -64.87 133.02 87.06
C SER A 203 -65.08 131.69 87.81
N LYS A 204 -66.23 131.03 87.61
CA LYS A 204 -66.59 129.78 88.30
C LYS A 204 -66.05 128.52 87.58
N VAL A 205 -66.04 128.52 86.24
CA VAL A 205 -65.64 127.36 85.41
C VAL A 205 -64.11 127.19 85.31
N GLN A 206 -63.33 128.26 85.51
CA GLN A 206 -61.86 128.21 85.44
C GLN A 206 -61.19 127.47 86.61
N LYS A 207 -61.87 127.30 87.76
CA LYS A 207 -61.35 126.54 88.91
C LYS A 207 -61.45 125.02 88.69
N GLU A 208 -62.55 124.53 88.13
CA GLU A 208 -62.82 123.09 87.95
C GLU A 208 -62.00 122.47 86.79
N LEU A 209 -61.63 123.26 85.78
CA LEU A 209 -60.83 122.79 84.62
C LEU A 209 -59.34 122.53 84.95
N LYS A 210 -58.82 123.14 86.02
CA LYS A 210 -57.40 123.02 86.43
C LYS A 210 -57.11 121.69 87.15
N GLU A 211 -58.09 121.12 87.85
CA GLU A 211 -57.95 119.86 88.60
C GLU A 211 -58.04 118.61 87.71
N LEU A 212 -58.91 118.61 86.69
CA LEU A 212 -59.11 117.47 85.78
C LEU A 212 -57.97 117.26 84.76
N ARG A 213 -57.29 118.32 84.32
CA ARG A 213 -56.17 118.24 83.36
C ARG A 213 -54.87 117.71 83.97
N SER A 214 -54.69 117.85 85.29
CA SER A 214 -53.46 117.45 85.99
C SER A 214 -53.37 115.92 86.19
N GLN A 215 -54.49 115.25 86.48
CA GLN A 215 -54.49 113.82 86.79
C GLN A 215 -54.45 112.93 85.53
N GLN A 216 -55.19 113.29 84.48
CA GLN A 216 -55.37 112.43 83.30
C GLN A 216 -54.11 112.31 82.41
N THR A 217 -53.24 113.33 82.40
CA THR A 217 -52.00 113.33 81.61
C THR A 217 -50.91 112.46 82.22
N VAL A 218 -50.80 112.42 83.56
CA VAL A 218 -49.77 111.63 84.25
C VAL A 218 -50.07 110.13 84.16
N ASP A 219 -51.33 109.73 84.29
CA ASP A 219 -51.75 108.33 84.26
C ASP A 219 -51.57 107.71 82.86
N LEU A 220 -51.91 108.46 81.79
CA LEU A 220 -51.70 108.00 80.41
C LEU A 220 -50.22 107.88 80.04
N GLN A 221 -49.37 108.81 80.52
CA GLN A 221 -47.94 108.79 80.22
C GLN A 221 -47.22 107.61 80.89
N LYS A 222 -47.68 107.21 82.08
CA LYS A 222 -47.19 106.02 82.77
C LYS A 222 -47.61 104.73 82.06
N GLN A 223 -48.88 104.62 81.66
CA GLN A 223 -49.41 103.43 80.99
C GLN A 223 -48.74 103.15 79.64
N LEU A 224 -48.43 104.20 78.87
CA LEU A 224 -47.77 104.08 77.57
C LEU A 224 -46.30 103.62 77.70
N LYS A 225 -45.61 104.09 78.75
CA LYS A 225 -44.21 103.70 79.04
C LYS A 225 -44.10 102.24 79.48
N ASP A 226 -45.02 101.79 80.34
CA ASP A 226 -45.04 100.42 80.84
C ASP A 226 -45.42 99.42 79.73
N GLN A 227 -46.38 99.78 78.87
CA GLN A 227 -46.75 98.96 77.70
C GLN A 227 -45.63 98.87 76.66
N TRP A 228 -44.94 99.97 76.37
CA TRP A 228 -43.83 99.97 75.42
C TRP A 228 -42.65 99.11 75.90
N ALA A 229 -42.33 99.16 77.20
CA ALA A 229 -41.28 98.33 77.79
C ALA A 229 -41.62 96.83 77.70
N ALA A 230 -42.87 96.44 78.03
CA ALA A 230 -43.31 95.04 77.96
C ALA A 230 -43.28 94.49 76.52
N VAL A 231 -43.75 95.25 75.53
CA VAL A 231 -43.72 94.85 74.12
C VAL A 231 -42.29 94.77 73.60
N SER A 232 -41.43 95.72 73.96
CA SER A 232 -40.04 95.74 73.52
C SER A 232 -39.24 94.54 74.06
N GLU A 233 -39.45 94.14 75.31
CA GLU A 233 -38.76 92.98 75.88
C GLU A 233 -39.32 91.66 75.32
N ALA A 234 -40.64 91.53 75.20
CA ALA A 234 -41.27 90.36 74.57
C ALA A 234 -40.79 90.17 73.12
N MET A 235 -40.66 91.24 72.33
CA MET A 235 -40.13 91.16 70.96
C MET A 235 -38.65 90.75 70.92
N LYS A 236 -37.81 91.27 71.83
CA LYS A 236 -36.40 90.87 71.90
C LYS A 236 -36.25 89.39 72.24
N GLU A 237 -37.03 88.90 73.20
CA GLU A 237 -37.02 87.50 73.59
C GLU A 237 -37.47 86.60 72.43
N HIS A 238 -38.58 86.95 71.77
CA HIS A 238 -39.09 86.20 70.62
C HIS A 238 -38.13 86.19 69.42
N LEU A 239 -37.41 87.29 69.19
CA LEU A 239 -36.38 87.38 68.15
C LEU A 239 -35.13 86.55 68.50
N SER A 240 -34.73 86.54 69.77
CA SER A 240 -33.60 85.74 70.26
C SER A 240 -33.92 84.24 70.16
N GLU A 241 -35.12 83.83 70.55
CA GLU A 241 -35.58 82.44 70.46
C GLU A 241 -35.69 81.98 69.00
N LYS A 242 -36.25 82.83 68.12
CA LYS A 242 -36.32 82.56 66.68
C LYS A 242 -34.93 82.40 66.06
N LYS A 243 -33.98 83.26 66.43
CA LYS A 243 -32.59 83.18 65.95
C LYS A 243 -31.91 81.89 66.41
N SER A 244 -32.10 81.50 67.67
CA SER A 244 -31.61 80.22 68.21
C SER A 244 -32.20 79.02 67.46
N HIS A 245 -33.50 79.08 67.13
CA HIS A 245 -34.17 78.05 66.34
C HIS A 245 -33.62 77.98 64.90
N GLU A 246 -33.44 79.12 64.22
CA GLU A 246 -32.84 79.18 62.88
C GLU A 246 -31.41 78.63 62.86
N GLU A 247 -30.59 78.93 63.88
CA GLU A 247 -29.24 78.38 64.02
C GLU A 247 -29.25 76.85 64.21
N THR A 248 -30.23 76.32 64.95
CA THR A 248 -30.41 74.88 65.17
C THR A 248 -30.85 74.17 63.88
N VAL A 249 -31.82 74.75 63.16
CA VAL A 249 -32.27 74.26 61.85
C VAL A 249 -31.12 74.31 60.83
N GLY A 250 -30.33 75.38 60.82
CA GLY A 250 -29.15 75.50 59.96
C GLY A 250 -28.04 74.49 60.30
N ARG A 251 -27.93 74.05 61.55
CA ARG A 251 -27.00 72.99 61.96
C ARG A 251 -27.49 71.61 61.51
N LEU A 252 -28.77 71.31 61.71
CA LEU A 252 -29.40 70.08 61.26
C LEU A 252 -29.37 69.95 59.74
N SER A 253 -29.66 71.02 59.01
CA SER A 253 -29.60 71.05 57.55
C SER A 253 -28.19 70.72 57.04
N ARG A 254 -27.14 71.32 57.63
CA ARG A 254 -25.74 71.01 57.28
C ARG A 254 -25.36 69.56 57.61
N SER A 255 -25.77 69.06 58.77
CA SER A 255 -25.53 67.66 59.16
C SER A 255 -26.20 66.69 58.19
N TRP A 256 -27.47 66.94 57.85
CA TRP A 256 -28.24 66.14 56.90
C TRP A 256 -27.62 66.16 55.50
N SER A 257 -27.17 67.33 55.03
CA SER A 257 -26.48 67.43 53.74
C SER A 257 -25.16 66.66 53.73
N SER A 258 -24.38 66.72 54.81
CA SER A 258 -23.13 65.97 54.96
C SER A 258 -23.38 64.46 54.96
N GLU A 259 -24.39 63.99 55.69
CA GLU A 259 -24.75 62.58 55.78
C GLU A 259 -25.28 62.05 54.44
N LYS A 260 -26.13 62.83 53.76
CA LYS A 260 -26.58 62.52 52.41
C LYS A 260 -25.40 62.38 51.44
N GLN A 261 -24.42 63.27 51.50
CA GLN A 261 -23.24 63.22 50.64
C GLN A 261 -22.36 61.99 50.95
N ALA A 262 -22.17 61.66 52.22
CA ALA A 262 -21.44 60.46 52.64
C ALA A 262 -22.13 59.17 52.14
N LEU A 263 -23.44 59.04 52.37
CA LEU A 263 -24.22 57.89 51.89
C LEU A 263 -24.22 57.79 50.36
N GLN A 264 -24.30 58.92 49.66
CA GLN A 264 -24.22 58.92 48.20
C GLN A 264 -22.83 58.49 47.70
N GLY A 265 -21.76 58.87 48.40
CA GLY A 265 -20.41 58.35 48.17
C GLY A 265 -20.29 56.84 48.39
N GLU A 266 -20.87 56.32 49.48
CA GLU A 266 -20.90 54.87 49.74
C GLU A 266 -21.70 54.11 48.69
N ILE A 267 -22.84 54.64 48.26
CA ILE A 267 -23.65 54.04 47.19
C ILE A 267 -22.84 53.98 45.90
N SER A 268 -22.20 55.09 45.50
CA SER A 268 -21.34 55.10 44.31
C SER A 268 -20.21 54.07 44.39
N ALA A 269 -19.54 53.96 45.55
CA ALA A 269 -18.48 52.96 45.75
C ALA A 269 -19.02 51.52 45.65
N LYS A 270 -20.20 51.24 46.22
CA LYS A 270 -20.85 49.94 46.12
C LYS A 270 -21.30 49.61 44.69
N VAL A 271 -21.81 50.59 43.95
CA VAL A 271 -22.17 50.42 42.52
C VAL A 271 -20.93 50.07 41.70
N SER A 272 -19.83 50.80 41.85
CA SER A 272 -18.58 50.48 41.15
C SER A 272 -18.02 49.10 41.52
N LEU A 273 -18.19 48.66 42.78
CA LEU A 273 -17.83 47.32 43.20
C LEU A 273 -18.71 46.25 42.53
N ILE A 274 -20.02 46.48 42.44
CA ILE A 274 -20.95 45.58 41.74
C ILE A 274 -20.57 45.47 40.26
N GLU A 275 -20.35 46.59 39.57
CA GLU A 275 -19.93 46.59 38.16
C GLU A 275 -18.61 45.83 37.95
N ASN A 276 -17.64 45.99 38.86
CA ASN A 276 -16.38 45.24 38.80
C ASN A 276 -16.61 43.73 38.97
N LEU A 277 -17.45 43.34 39.93
CA LEU A 277 -17.80 41.95 40.18
C LEU A 277 -18.58 41.34 39.01
N GLU A 278 -19.51 42.08 38.41
CA GLU A 278 -20.22 41.66 37.20
C GLU A 278 -19.28 41.43 36.02
N GLN A 279 -18.29 42.30 35.81
CA GLN A 279 -17.25 42.10 34.79
C GLN A 279 -16.40 40.85 35.08
N LYS A 280 -16.04 40.62 36.35
CA LYS A 280 -15.32 39.39 36.75
C LYS A 280 -16.16 38.14 36.52
N VAL A 281 -17.45 38.17 36.84
CA VAL A 281 -18.38 37.06 36.60
C VAL A 281 -18.50 36.79 35.11
N LYS A 282 -18.69 37.81 34.27
CA LYS A 282 -18.71 37.65 32.80
C LYS A 282 -17.42 37.03 32.27
N THR A 283 -16.27 37.47 32.79
CA THR A 283 -14.94 36.93 32.42
C THR A 283 -14.78 35.47 32.85
N LEU A 284 -15.29 35.11 34.03
CA LEU A 284 -15.28 33.72 34.49
C LEU A 284 -16.25 32.85 33.69
N GLN A 285 -17.45 33.35 33.36
CA GLN A 285 -18.39 32.66 32.49
C GLN A 285 -17.80 32.41 31.10
N SER A 286 -17.12 33.39 30.48
CA SER A 286 -16.46 33.17 29.19
C SER A 286 -15.32 32.14 29.28
N LYS A 287 -14.58 32.10 30.40
CA LYS A 287 -13.57 31.06 30.65
C LYS A 287 -14.21 29.68 30.85
N VAL A 288 -15.35 29.58 31.51
CA VAL A 288 -16.07 28.31 31.66
C VAL A 288 -16.62 27.82 30.32
N SER A 289 -17.19 28.71 29.50
CA SER A 289 -17.67 28.35 28.15
C SER A 289 -16.56 27.90 27.20
N THR A 290 -15.30 28.24 27.46
CA THR A 290 -14.15 27.74 26.69
C THR A 290 -13.58 26.42 27.21
N LEU A 291 -13.93 26.00 28.44
CA LEU A 291 -13.50 24.71 29.00
C LEU A 291 -14.24 23.53 28.38
N GLU A 292 -15.53 23.67 28.06
CA GLU A 292 -16.34 22.59 27.48
C GLU A 292 -15.83 22.07 26.12
N PRO A 293 -15.48 22.93 25.14
CA PRO A 293 -14.84 22.47 23.91
C PRO A 293 -13.45 21.86 24.15
N LEU A 294 -12.65 22.41 25.07
CA LEU A 294 -11.35 21.82 25.44
C LEU A 294 -11.50 20.44 26.09
N GLN A 295 -12.58 20.19 26.84
CA GLN A 295 -12.88 18.90 27.44
C GLN A 295 -13.31 17.87 26.38
N ILE A 296 -13.99 18.31 25.32
CA ILE A 296 -14.31 17.49 24.15
C ILE A 296 -13.03 17.16 23.38
N GLU A 297 -12.15 18.13 23.14
CA GLU A 297 -10.85 17.92 22.48
C GLU A 297 -9.96 16.96 23.27
N LEU A 298 -9.87 17.12 24.59
CA LEU A 298 -9.11 16.20 25.46
C LEU A 298 -9.65 14.77 25.38
N ARG A 299 -10.98 14.61 25.37
CA ARG A 299 -11.62 13.30 25.23
C ARG A 299 -11.31 12.66 23.88
N MET A 300 -11.41 13.42 22.79
CA MET A 300 -11.05 12.94 21.45
C MET A 300 -9.56 12.60 21.35
N ALA A 301 -8.69 13.42 21.95
CA ALA A 301 -7.26 13.15 21.99
C ALA A 301 -6.94 11.86 22.75
N ASN A 302 -7.61 11.61 23.88
CA ASN A 302 -7.46 10.36 24.62
C ASN A 302 -7.98 9.15 23.84
N GLU A 303 -9.13 9.26 23.18
CA GLU A 303 -9.67 8.19 22.32
C GLU A 303 -8.69 7.86 21.19
N ASN A 304 -8.15 8.89 20.52
CA ASN A 304 -7.13 8.73 19.48
C ASN A 304 -5.85 8.08 20.02
N LEU A 305 -5.40 8.46 21.23
CA LEU A 305 -4.25 7.85 21.89
C LEU A 305 -4.49 6.36 22.19
N HIS A 306 -5.70 6.02 22.65
CA HIS A 306 -6.09 4.64 22.89
C HIS A 306 -6.10 3.81 21.59
N GLN A 307 -6.68 4.36 20.51
CA GLN A 307 -6.65 3.73 19.18
C GLN A 307 -5.24 3.58 18.63
N MET A 308 -4.39 4.61 18.75
CA MET A 308 -2.98 4.51 18.35
C MET A 308 -2.25 3.42 19.15
N SER A 309 -2.53 3.28 20.45
CA SER A 309 -1.96 2.21 21.27
C SER A 309 -2.40 0.82 20.80
N LEU A 310 -3.68 0.63 20.47
CA LEU A 310 -4.17 -0.64 19.92
C LEU A 310 -3.52 -0.95 18.56
N THR A 311 -3.41 0.06 17.70
CA THR A 311 -2.76 -0.07 16.39
C THR A 311 -1.27 -0.40 16.53
N LEU A 312 -0.59 0.18 17.52
CA LEU A 312 0.81 -0.09 17.83
C LEU A 312 1.03 -1.53 18.31
N GLU A 313 0.17 -2.04 19.19
CA GLU A 313 0.27 -3.43 19.63
C GLU A 313 -0.07 -4.42 18.50
N ALA A 314 -1.06 -4.10 17.66
CA ALA A 314 -1.35 -4.88 16.46
C ALA A 314 -0.16 -4.90 15.48
N THR A 315 0.48 -3.76 15.25
CA THR A 315 1.67 -3.68 14.39
C THR A 315 2.89 -4.39 14.99
N LYS A 316 3.11 -4.32 16.31
CA LYS A 316 4.14 -5.15 16.98
C LYS A 316 3.88 -6.64 16.81
N SER A 317 2.63 -7.08 16.98
CA SER A 317 2.25 -8.47 16.77
C SER A 317 2.50 -8.91 15.32
N ASN A 318 2.12 -8.07 14.36
CA ASN A 318 2.37 -8.33 12.93
C ASN A 318 3.88 -8.37 12.61
N LEU A 319 4.68 -7.49 13.23
CA LEU A 319 6.14 -7.48 13.08
C LEU A 319 6.75 -8.76 13.64
N ARG A 320 6.30 -9.23 14.81
CA ARG A 320 6.76 -10.50 15.38
C ARG A 320 6.40 -11.68 14.46
N ASN A 321 5.21 -11.68 13.87
CA ASN A 321 4.80 -12.70 12.92
C ASN A 321 5.63 -12.64 11.62
N SER A 322 5.91 -11.45 11.09
CA SER A 322 6.74 -11.31 9.89
C SER A 322 8.19 -11.71 10.15
N GLN A 323 8.75 -11.39 11.31
CA GLN A 323 10.06 -11.89 11.75
C GLN A 323 10.10 -13.42 11.82
N GLY A 324 9.05 -14.06 12.34
CA GLY A 324 8.93 -15.53 12.33
C GLY A 324 8.93 -16.11 10.91
N ARG A 325 8.19 -15.49 9.99
CA ARG A 325 8.17 -15.90 8.57
C ARG A 325 9.51 -15.71 7.88
N VAL A 326 10.26 -14.65 8.21
CA VAL A 326 11.60 -14.44 7.66
C VAL A 326 12.54 -15.55 8.12
N ALA A 327 12.52 -15.91 9.42
CA ALA A 327 13.33 -17.03 9.91
C ALA A 327 12.98 -18.36 9.23
N GLU A 328 11.68 -18.64 8.99
CA GLU A 328 11.25 -19.82 8.23
C GLU A 328 11.74 -19.79 6.76
N LEU A 329 11.71 -18.62 6.13
CA LEU A 329 12.21 -18.43 4.76
C LEU A 329 13.73 -18.56 4.66
N GLU A 330 14.47 -18.06 5.64
CA GLU A 330 15.92 -18.22 5.74
C GLU A 330 16.30 -19.70 5.93
N GLU A 331 15.56 -20.42 6.77
CA GLU A 331 15.77 -21.87 6.95
C GLU A 331 15.48 -22.65 5.66
N THR A 332 14.37 -22.36 4.98
CA THR A 332 14.06 -23.00 3.69
C THR A 332 15.07 -22.65 2.61
N ALA A 333 15.56 -21.41 2.57
CA ALA A 333 16.63 -21.01 1.67
C ALA A 333 17.92 -21.79 1.92
N ASN A 334 18.32 -21.96 3.19
CA ASN A 334 19.49 -22.78 3.57
C ASN A 334 19.30 -24.25 3.16
N VAL A 335 18.11 -24.82 3.35
CA VAL A 335 17.80 -26.19 2.90
C VAL A 335 17.93 -26.30 1.37
N SER A 336 17.34 -25.37 0.62
CA SER A 336 17.45 -25.35 -0.85
C SER A 336 18.88 -25.13 -1.35
N GLU A 337 19.69 -24.33 -0.67
CA GLU A 337 21.11 -24.15 -1.01
C GLU A 337 21.90 -25.45 -0.81
N ASN A 338 21.65 -26.16 0.29
CA ASN A 338 22.25 -27.48 0.55
C ASN A 338 21.80 -28.52 -0.49
N GLU A 339 20.52 -28.54 -0.86
CA GLU A 339 20.01 -29.41 -1.92
C GLU A 339 20.64 -29.08 -3.28
N LEU A 340 20.82 -27.79 -3.59
CA LEU A 340 21.48 -27.37 -4.82
C LEU A 340 22.94 -27.83 -4.89
N GLU A 341 23.69 -27.72 -3.78
CA GLU A 341 25.05 -28.26 -3.73
C GLU A 341 25.08 -29.79 -3.85
N ALA A 342 24.13 -30.51 -3.25
CA ALA A 342 24.00 -31.94 -3.45
C ALA A 342 23.72 -32.30 -4.92
N VAL A 343 22.84 -31.56 -5.60
CA VAL A 343 22.55 -31.75 -7.03
C VAL A 343 23.76 -31.42 -7.90
N LYS A 344 24.52 -30.35 -7.59
CA LYS A 344 25.77 -30.04 -8.30
C LYS A 344 26.81 -31.15 -8.13
N ALA A 345 26.95 -31.68 -6.92
CA ALA A 345 27.85 -32.80 -6.63
C ALA A 345 27.44 -34.06 -7.43
N GLU A 346 26.15 -34.40 -7.47
CA GLU A 346 25.65 -35.55 -8.22
C GLU A 346 25.78 -35.35 -9.73
N LYS A 347 25.53 -34.14 -10.25
CA LYS A 347 25.81 -33.80 -11.65
C LYS A 347 27.29 -34.01 -11.98
N GLY A 348 28.20 -33.56 -11.11
CA GLY A 348 29.63 -33.78 -11.27
C GLY A 348 30.00 -35.27 -11.28
N ARG A 349 29.34 -36.08 -10.45
CA ARG A 349 29.52 -37.54 -10.40
C ARG A 349 29.01 -38.21 -11.68
N LEU A 350 27.81 -37.85 -12.13
CA LEU A 350 27.21 -38.36 -13.38
C LEU A 350 28.02 -37.95 -14.61
N GLN A 351 28.55 -36.73 -14.64
CA GLN A 351 29.42 -36.29 -15.73
C GLN A 351 30.70 -37.11 -15.80
N LYS A 352 31.38 -37.35 -14.67
CA LYS A 352 32.54 -38.26 -14.61
C LYS A 352 32.18 -39.68 -15.03
N SER A 353 31.01 -40.17 -14.63
CA SER A 353 30.51 -41.49 -15.05
C SER A 353 30.25 -41.54 -16.55
N SER A 354 29.67 -40.49 -17.13
CA SER A 354 29.43 -40.36 -18.57
C SER A 354 30.76 -40.31 -19.34
N GLU A 355 31.72 -39.53 -18.89
CA GLU A 355 33.07 -39.45 -19.50
C GLU A 355 33.77 -40.81 -19.44
N SER A 356 33.64 -41.55 -18.32
CA SER A 356 34.16 -42.90 -18.20
C SER A 356 33.46 -43.88 -19.15
N ALA A 357 32.13 -43.79 -19.28
CA ALA A 357 31.36 -44.63 -20.19
C ALA A 357 31.70 -44.32 -21.66
N SER A 358 31.88 -43.05 -22.02
CA SER A 358 32.34 -42.63 -23.35
C SER A 358 33.73 -43.19 -23.69
N LYS A 359 34.68 -43.15 -22.75
CA LYS A 359 36.00 -43.78 -22.94
C LYS A 359 35.92 -45.30 -23.12
N GLN A 360 35.04 -45.96 -22.37
CA GLN A 360 34.79 -47.40 -22.56
C GLN A 360 34.17 -47.67 -23.94
N LEU A 361 33.25 -46.83 -24.40
CA LEU A 361 32.65 -46.91 -25.73
C LEU A 361 33.69 -46.73 -26.84
N GLU A 362 34.58 -45.74 -26.74
CA GLU A 362 35.71 -45.57 -27.67
C GLU A 362 36.61 -46.81 -27.67
N THR A 363 36.87 -47.38 -26.50
CA THR A 363 37.67 -48.61 -26.37
C THR A 363 36.98 -49.77 -27.10
N TYR A 364 35.69 -50.00 -26.82
CA TYR A 364 34.91 -51.05 -27.48
C TYR A 364 34.79 -50.84 -28.98
N MET A 365 34.59 -49.60 -29.45
CA MET A 365 34.60 -49.27 -30.87
C MET A 365 35.95 -49.59 -31.51
N GLY A 366 37.06 -49.30 -30.83
CA GLY A 366 38.40 -49.71 -31.28
C GLY A 366 38.52 -51.23 -31.41
N THR A 367 38.03 -51.99 -30.43
CA THR A 367 38.03 -53.46 -30.47
C THR A 367 37.15 -54.01 -31.58
N ILE A 368 35.96 -53.43 -31.80
CA ILE A 368 35.06 -53.81 -32.90
C ILE A 368 35.76 -53.56 -34.24
N SER A 369 36.39 -52.40 -34.42
CA SER A 369 37.09 -52.08 -35.67
C SER A 369 38.25 -53.05 -35.96
N MET A 370 39.00 -53.47 -34.93
CA MET A 370 40.01 -54.53 -35.09
C MET A 370 39.40 -55.87 -35.48
N LEU A 371 38.30 -56.28 -34.84
CA LEU A 371 37.62 -57.54 -35.14
C LEU A 371 37.00 -57.54 -36.55
N GLU A 372 36.48 -56.41 -37.01
CA GLU A 372 35.99 -56.24 -38.39
C GLU A 372 37.13 -56.36 -39.41
N GLN A 373 38.29 -55.76 -39.12
CA GLN A 373 39.47 -55.89 -39.96
C GLN A 373 40.00 -57.34 -40.01
N GLU A 374 40.01 -58.03 -38.86
CA GLU A 374 40.41 -59.44 -38.77
C GLU A 374 39.45 -60.36 -39.53
N ARG A 375 38.14 -60.12 -39.42
CA ARG A 375 37.10 -60.79 -40.22
C ARG A 375 37.35 -60.61 -41.71
N ASP A 376 37.61 -59.40 -42.18
CA ASP A 376 37.80 -59.12 -43.61
C ASP A 376 39.06 -59.83 -44.14
N THR A 377 40.13 -59.83 -43.34
CA THR A 377 41.38 -60.54 -43.67
C THR A 377 41.17 -62.07 -43.76
N LEU A 378 40.39 -62.64 -42.84
CA LEU A 378 40.03 -64.07 -42.87
C LEU A 378 39.15 -64.42 -44.07
N ASN A 379 38.24 -63.52 -44.46
CA ASN A 379 37.33 -63.73 -45.59
C ASN A 379 38.10 -63.75 -46.93
N GLU A 380 39.08 -62.86 -47.10
CA GLU A 380 39.98 -62.89 -48.26
C GLU A 380 40.78 -64.20 -48.35
N ALA A 381 41.30 -64.68 -47.21
CA ALA A 381 42.04 -65.95 -47.16
C ALA A 381 41.16 -67.17 -47.54
N LEU A 382 39.90 -67.18 -47.07
CA LEU A 382 38.93 -68.24 -47.40
C LEU A 382 38.53 -68.24 -48.88
N SER A 383 38.30 -67.07 -49.47
CA SER A 383 38.02 -66.94 -50.90
C SER A 383 39.19 -67.41 -51.77
N SER A 384 40.44 -67.19 -51.35
CA SER A 384 41.62 -67.67 -52.06
C SER A 384 41.75 -69.20 -52.07
N LEU A 385 41.40 -69.87 -50.96
CA LEU A 385 41.48 -71.34 -50.85
C LEU A 385 40.38 -72.04 -51.65
N GLN A 386 39.19 -71.44 -51.71
CA GLN A 386 38.04 -72.03 -52.40
C GLN A 386 38.18 -72.02 -53.94
N ALA A 387 39.02 -71.13 -54.49
CA ALA A 387 39.33 -71.07 -55.92
C ALA A 387 40.26 -72.19 -56.42
N GLN A 388 40.88 -72.98 -55.53
CA GLN A 388 41.89 -74.00 -55.89
C GLN A 388 41.43 -75.47 -55.79
N SER A 389 40.18 -75.79 -55.43
CA SER A 389 39.72 -77.19 -55.28
C SER A 389 38.77 -77.67 -56.38
N VAL A 390 39.02 -78.85 -56.95
CA VAL A 390 38.13 -79.55 -57.90
C VAL A 390 37.21 -80.51 -57.15
N ARG A 391 35.89 -80.45 -57.39
CA ARG A 391 34.89 -81.38 -56.80
C ARG A 391 34.77 -82.66 -57.64
N ILE A 392 35.14 -83.81 -57.07
CA ILE A 392 34.81 -85.13 -57.64
C ILE A 392 33.39 -85.54 -57.17
N PRO A 393 32.45 -85.88 -58.07
CA PRO A 393 31.10 -86.32 -57.70
C PRO A 393 31.10 -87.65 -56.93
N GLU A 394 30.08 -87.90 -56.10
CA GLU A 394 29.88 -89.20 -55.43
C GLU A 394 29.12 -90.21 -56.34
N GLY A 395 29.37 -91.51 -56.14
CA GLY A 395 28.76 -92.61 -56.92
C GLY A 395 29.77 -93.41 -57.76
N ALA A 396 29.31 -94.39 -58.53
CA ALA A 396 30.18 -95.26 -59.35
C ALA A 396 31.04 -94.46 -60.36
N ALA A 397 30.49 -93.39 -60.94
CA ALA A 397 31.25 -92.46 -61.79
C ALA A 397 32.33 -91.68 -61.01
N GLY A 398 32.09 -91.42 -59.72
CA GLY A 398 33.03 -90.80 -58.79
C GLY A 398 34.17 -91.70 -58.33
N GLU A 399 33.95 -93.01 -58.27
CA GLU A 399 35.01 -93.99 -58.02
C GLU A 399 35.93 -94.13 -59.22
N VAL A 400 35.36 -94.25 -60.42
CA VAL A 400 36.12 -94.24 -61.68
C VAL A 400 36.91 -92.92 -61.79
N SER A 401 36.27 -91.78 -61.55
CA SER A 401 36.94 -90.47 -61.56
C SER A 401 38.05 -90.35 -60.50
N ARG A 402 37.92 -91.01 -59.34
CA ARG A 402 38.98 -91.06 -58.32
C ARG A 402 40.19 -91.88 -58.79
N VAL A 403 39.97 -92.99 -59.49
CA VAL A 403 41.06 -93.78 -60.10
C VAL A 403 41.77 -92.95 -61.16
N PHE A 404 41.04 -92.28 -62.06
CA PHE A 404 41.62 -91.39 -63.07
C PHE A 404 42.34 -90.18 -62.44
N TYR A 405 41.79 -89.58 -61.38
CA TYR A 405 42.42 -88.46 -60.69
C TYR A 405 43.70 -88.88 -59.95
N ARG A 406 43.69 -90.05 -59.29
CA ARG A 406 44.89 -90.63 -58.66
C ARG A 406 45.95 -90.97 -59.70
N ALA A 407 45.55 -91.56 -60.82
CA ALA A 407 46.46 -91.83 -61.93
C ALA A 407 47.06 -90.55 -62.53
N ALA A 408 46.26 -89.50 -62.69
CA ALA A 408 46.74 -88.20 -63.18
C ALA A 408 47.70 -87.52 -62.18
N ASP A 409 47.44 -87.64 -60.88
CA ASP A 409 48.33 -87.14 -59.84
C ASP A 409 49.68 -87.90 -59.82
N GLU A 410 49.65 -89.23 -59.97
CA GLU A 410 50.86 -90.05 -60.02
C GLU A 410 51.68 -89.87 -61.32
N LEU A 411 51.01 -89.65 -62.46
CA LEU A 411 51.66 -89.37 -63.75
C LEU A 411 52.16 -87.92 -63.87
N ARG A 412 51.75 -87.01 -62.98
CA ARG A 412 52.02 -85.55 -63.07
C ARG A 412 53.51 -85.22 -63.20
N ASP A 413 54.36 -86.03 -62.59
CA ASP A 413 55.80 -85.79 -62.51
C ASP A 413 56.61 -86.61 -63.54
N ILE A 414 55.95 -87.39 -64.41
CA ILE A 414 56.61 -88.11 -65.51
C ILE A 414 56.53 -87.26 -66.78
N PRO A 415 57.65 -86.83 -67.36
CA PRO A 415 57.63 -86.05 -68.60
C PRO A 415 57.23 -86.96 -69.76
N ILE A 416 55.99 -86.85 -70.22
CA ILE A 416 55.47 -87.58 -71.39
C ILE A 416 55.41 -86.62 -72.57
N ILE A 417 56.03 -86.99 -73.68
CA ILE A 417 56.01 -86.22 -74.93
C ILE A 417 54.83 -86.68 -75.76
N THR A 418 53.83 -85.81 -75.87
CA THR A 418 52.63 -86.07 -76.67
C THR A 418 52.82 -85.48 -78.06
N ASP A 419 53.06 -86.33 -79.05
CA ASP A 419 53.20 -85.90 -80.44
C ASP A 419 51.80 -85.72 -81.03
N THR A 420 51.34 -84.47 -81.18
CA THR A 420 49.98 -84.12 -81.63
C THR A 420 49.65 -84.58 -83.06
N ASN A 421 50.63 -85.10 -83.80
CA ASN A 421 50.49 -85.61 -85.16
C ASN A 421 50.68 -87.14 -85.28
N SER A 422 50.73 -87.87 -84.16
CA SER A 422 50.99 -89.31 -84.13
C SER A 422 49.71 -90.16 -84.03
N GLU A 423 49.80 -91.43 -84.42
CA GLU A 423 48.69 -92.39 -84.58
C GLU A 423 48.08 -92.88 -83.25
N LEU A 424 48.52 -92.38 -82.09
CA LEU A 424 48.02 -92.77 -80.76
C LEU A 424 47.26 -91.62 -80.07
N GLY A 425 45.95 -91.78 -79.88
CA GLY A 425 45.13 -90.78 -79.20
C GLY A 425 45.44 -90.69 -77.69
N MET A 426 45.44 -89.48 -77.14
CA MET A 426 45.72 -89.22 -75.71
C MET A 426 44.83 -90.02 -74.74
N SER A 427 43.57 -90.24 -75.10
CA SER A 427 42.64 -91.06 -74.33
C SER A 427 43.03 -92.54 -74.32
N GLN A 428 43.64 -93.02 -75.41
CA GLN A 428 44.09 -94.41 -75.57
C GLN A 428 45.45 -94.62 -74.89
N LEU A 429 46.37 -93.67 -75.00
CA LEU A 429 47.59 -93.67 -74.19
C LEU A 429 47.26 -93.65 -72.69
N ALA A 430 46.31 -92.81 -72.26
CA ALA A 430 45.89 -92.76 -70.86
C ALA A 430 45.29 -94.10 -70.38
N SER A 431 44.48 -94.79 -71.20
CA SER A 431 43.94 -96.10 -70.81
C SER A 431 45.02 -97.18 -70.66
N GLU A 432 46.02 -97.18 -71.54
CA GLU A 432 47.16 -98.12 -71.48
C GLU A 432 48.11 -97.82 -70.33
N LEU A 433 48.36 -96.53 -70.03
CA LEU A 433 49.18 -96.16 -68.88
C LEU A 433 48.48 -96.56 -67.57
N ILE A 434 47.16 -96.32 -67.47
CA ILE A 434 46.38 -96.57 -66.25
C ILE A 434 46.28 -98.04 -65.89
N SER A 435 46.19 -98.95 -66.87
CA SER A 435 46.11 -100.40 -66.61
C SER A 435 47.36 -100.94 -65.91
N LEU A 436 48.46 -100.20 -65.92
CA LEU A 436 49.77 -100.62 -65.39
C LEU A 436 50.20 -99.82 -64.14
N ILE A 437 49.45 -98.80 -63.71
CA ILE A 437 49.72 -97.98 -62.50
C ILE A 437 49.61 -98.79 -61.20
N ASP A 438 48.96 -99.96 -61.23
CA ASP A 438 48.88 -100.89 -60.08
C ASP A 438 50.04 -101.92 -60.04
N SER A 439 50.99 -101.87 -60.98
CA SER A 439 52.16 -102.77 -60.96
C SER A 439 53.25 -102.28 -60.00
N TYR A 440 53.92 -103.21 -59.30
CA TYR A 440 54.93 -102.86 -58.30
C TYR A 440 56.15 -102.17 -58.94
N ASN A 441 56.53 -100.99 -58.44
CA ASN A 441 57.67 -100.15 -58.88
C ASN A 441 57.62 -99.67 -60.35
N TRP A 442 56.42 -99.52 -60.91
CA TRP A 442 56.21 -99.07 -62.29
C TRP A 442 56.80 -97.68 -62.56
N LYS A 443 56.60 -96.75 -61.61
CA LYS A 443 57.01 -95.34 -61.71
C LYS A 443 58.53 -95.18 -61.60
N GLU A 444 59.17 -95.88 -60.66
CA GLU A 444 60.63 -95.86 -60.55
C GLU A 444 61.28 -96.46 -61.80
N SER A 445 60.75 -97.58 -62.32
CA SER A 445 61.29 -98.23 -63.53
C SER A 445 61.20 -97.34 -64.78
N LEU A 446 60.11 -96.57 -64.92
CA LEU A 446 59.96 -95.59 -66.00
C LEU A 446 60.90 -94.38 -65.86
N LEU A 447 61.08 -93.89 -64.65
CA LEU A 447 62.00 -92.79 -64.38
C LEU A 447 63.46 -93.23 -64.57
N GLU A 448 63.81 -94.46 -64.21
CA GLU A 448 65.12 -95.05 -64.50
C GLU A 448 65.31 -95.22 -66.01
N PHE A 449 64.31 -95.73 -66.74
CA PHE A 449 64.38 -95.82 -68.20
C PHE A 449 64.58 -94.46 -68.85
N LEU A 450 63.87 -93.42 -68.37
CA LEU A 450 64.06 -92.05 -68.84
C LEU A 450 65.51 -91.56 -68.69
N GLN A 451 66.23 -92.02 -67.67
CA GLN A 451 67.65 -91.70 -67.44
C GLN A 451 68.62 -92.47 -68.32
N THR A 452 68.17 -93.53 -69.03
CA THR A 452 69.05 -94.32 -69.90
C THR A 452 69.39 -93.63 -71.23
N ASP A 453 68.67 -92.56 -71.59
CA ASP A 453 68.83 -91.81 -72.86
C ASP A 453 68.77 -92.68 -74.12
N SER A 454 68.10 -93.83 -74.03
CA SER A 454 67.99 -94.75 -75.16
C SER A 454 66.99 -94.25 -76.20
N GLN A 455 67.47 -94.05 -77.43
CA GLN A 455 66.66 -93.65 -78.60
C GLN A 455 66.04 -94.84 -79.34
N ASP A 456 66.28 -96.06 -78.87
CA ASP A 456 65.61 -97.25 -79.39
C ASP A 456 64.21 -97.38 -78.81
N TRP A 457 63.36 -98.16 -79.47
CA TRP A 457 62.04 -98.49 -78.97
C TRP A 457 62.10 -99.72 -78.07
N PHE A 458 61.40 -99.67 -76.94
CA PHE A 458 61.29 -100.77 -75.98
C PHE A 458 59.83 -101.07 -75.69
N CYS A 459 59.50 -102.33 -75.40
CA CYS A 459 58.15 -102.66 -74.98
C CYS A 459 57.88 -102.10 -73.57
N TYR A 460 56.87 -101.22 -73.46
CA TYR A 460 56.51 -100.49 -72.25
C TYR A 460 56.25 -101.43 -71.07
N GLU A 461 55.47 -102.49 -71.26
CA GLU A 461 55.20 -103.47 -70.20
C GLU A 461 56.47 -104.10 -69.60
N LYS A 462 57.51 -104.28 -70.42
CA LYS A 462 58.79 -104.85 -69.96
C LYS A 462 59.59 -103.84 -69.16
N ILE A 463 59.67 -102.60 -69.65
CA ILE A 463 60.31 -101.49 -68.95
C ILE A 463 59.65 -101.24 -67.59
N VAL A 464 58.32 -101.20 -67.57
CA VAL A 464 57.53 -100.95 -66.36
C VAL A 464 57.68 -102.08 -65.33
N ARG A 465 57.98 -103.30 -65.76
CA ARG A 465 58.28 -104.45 -64.90
C ARG A 465 59.77 -104.57 -64.55
N GLY A 466 60.63 -103.64 -64.98
CA GLY A 466 62.06 -103.61 -64.68
C GLY A 466 62.92 -104.58 -65.52
N ASP A 467 62.43 -105.05 -66.66
CA ASP A 467 63.13 -106.00 -67.55
C ASP A 467 63.85 -105.26 -68.68
N SER A 468 65.16 -105.47 -68.83
CA SER A 468 66.03 -104.71 -69.75
C SER A 468 66.16 -105.31 -71.15
N ASP A 469 65.70 -106.54 -71.37
CA ASP A 469 65.77 -107.25 -72.66
C ASP A 469 64.58 -106.94 -73.60
N GLY A 470 63.90 -105.80 -73.42
CA GLY A 470 62.67 -105.44 -74.13
C GLY A 470 62.82 -104.68 -75.45
N ARG A 471 64.01 -104.63 -76.06
CA ARG A 471 64.30 -103.81 -77.26
C ARG A 471 63.47 -104.30 -78.47
N ALA A 472 62.67 -103.41 -79.04
CA ALA A 472 61.88 -103.66 -80.24
C ALA A 472 62.75 -103.51 -81.50
N ASN A 473 62.40 -104.25 -82.55
CA ASN A 473 63.11 -104.22 -83.82
C ASN A 473 62.31 -103.35 -84.81
N GLY A 474 62.51 -102.04 -84.74
CA GLY A 474 61.69 -101.07 -85.47
C GLY A 474 60.31 -100.90 -84.83
N ASP A 475 59.26 -101.12 -85.62
CA ASP A 475 57.85 -100.96 -85.23
C ASP A 475 57.19 -102.24 -84.72
N LYS A 476 57.98 -103.30 -84.45
CA LYS A 476 57.49 -104.59 -83.97
C LYS A 476 58.15 -105.02 -82.68
N CYS A 477 57.31 -105.38 -81.70
CA CYS A 477 57.73 -106.00 -80.46
C CYS A 477 57.94 -107.50 -80.68
N SER A 478 59.06 -108.05 -80.20
CA SER A 478 59.35 -109.49 -80.29
C SER A 478 58.51 -110.34 -79.34
N HIS A 479 57.75 -109.71 -78.44
CA HIS A 479 57.09 -110.36 -77.31
C HIS A 479 55.56 -110.26 -77.30
N HIS A 480 54.98 -109.21 -77.91
CA HIS A 480 53.53 -109.02 -77.97
C HIS A 480 53.12 -108.51 -79.35
N GLU A 481 51.98 -108.97 -79.87
CA GLU A 481 51.46 -108.58 -81.20
C GLU A 481 50.92 -107.13 -81.22
N ASP A 482 50.45 -106.60 -80.08
CA ASP A 482 49.97 -105.22 -79.90
C ASP A 482 50.65 -104.54 -78.67
N CYS A 483 51.98 -104.32 -78.70
CA CYS A 483 52.69 -103.69 -77.56
C CYS A 483 52.66 -102.16 -77.67
N LEU A 484 52.44 -101.48 -76.54
CA LEU A 484 52.84 -100.09 -76.37
C LEU A 484 54.36 -100.03 -76.29
N LEU A 485 55.01 -99.39 -77.26
CA LEU A 485 56.43 -99.12 -77.26
C LEU A 485 56.71 -97.76 -76.61
N VAL A 486 57.82 -97.68 -75.88
CA VAL A 486 58.32 -96.47 -75.23
C VAL A 486 59.77 -96.21 -75.66
N THR A 487 60.10 -94.94 -75.85
CA THR A 487 61.46 -94.46 -76.11
C THR A 487 61.70 -93.14 -75.39
N VAL A 488 62.97 -92.74 -75.24
CA VAL A 488 63.33 -91.44 -74.69
C VAL A 488 63.56 -90.46 -75.84
N ASP A 489 62.74 -89.41 -75.88
CA ASP A 489 62.85 -88.32 -76.85
C ASP A 489 63.10 -87.00 -76.12
N TYR A 490 63.59 -85.99 -76.84
CA TYR A 490 64.00 -84.70 -76.27
C TYR A 490 63.11 -83.58 -76.82
N LEU A 491 62.07 -83.23 -76.08
CA LEU A 491 61.25 -82.06 -76.39
C LEU A 491 61.78 -80.85 -75.62
N LEU A 492 62.19 -79.79 -76.35
CA LEU A 492 62.71 -78.54 -75.77
C LEU A 492 63.90 -78.73 -74.82
N GLY A 493 64.77 -79.72 -75.11
CA GLY A 493 65.99 -79.97 -74.33
C GLY A 493 65.78 -80.67 -72.98
N ARG A 494 64.59 -81.21 -72.72
CA ARG A 494 64.32 -82.08 -71.56
C ARG A 494 63.99 -83.50 -72.04
N PRO A 495 64.56 -84.54 -71.43
CA PRO A 495 64.20 -85.92 -71.76
C PRO A 495 62.73 -86.14 -71.38
N GLY A 496 61.99 -86.80 -72.26
CA GLY A 496 60.63 -87.24 -71.99
C GLY A 496 60.33 -88.56 -72.69
N LEU A 497 59.33 -89.26 -72.18
CA LEU A 497 58.90 -90.53 -72.72
C LEU A 497 57.98 -90.31 -73.92
N LYS A 498 58.33 -90.88 -75.06
CA LYS A 498 57.48 -90.92 -76.26
C LYS A 498 56.95 -92.33 -76.44
N PHE A 499 55.68 -92.42 -76.82
CA PHE A 499 54.97 -93.69 -76.95
C PHE A 499 54.45 -93.92 -78.36
N MET A 500 54.39 -95.18 -78.77
CA MET A 500 53.69 -95.62 -79.99
C MET A 500 53.12 -97.02 -79.79
N ILE A 501 52.07 -97.40 -80.52
CA ILE A 501 51.57 -98.79 -80.53
C ILE A 501 52.09 -99.50 -81.80
N THR A 502 52.49 -100.75 -81.67
CA THR A 502 52.85 -101.61 -82.82
C THR A 502 51.61 -101.91 -83.67
N LYS A 503 51.76 -101.92 -85.00
CA LYS A 503 50.69 -102.34 -85.93
C LYS A 503 50.89 -103.75 -86.48
#